data_AF-A0A1V5AF58-F1
#
_entry.id   AF-A0A1V5AF58-F1
#
_cell.length_a   1.000
_cell.length_b   1.000
_cell.length_c   1.000
_cell.angle_alpha   90.00
_cell.angle_beta   90.00
_cell.angle_gamma   90.00
#
_symmetry.space_group_name_H-M   'P 1'
#
loop_
_entity.id
_entity.type
_entity.pdbx_description
1 polymer ?
#
loop_
_entity_poly.entity_id
_entity_poly.type
_entity_poly.pdbx_seq_one_letter_code
_entity_poly.pdbx_strand_id
1 'polypeptide(L)'
;MRKNIYQFFSKLRDDGLTSFLIREAPRSEILVNRIRHEHFLADGVIELGVIEGKGGIKRYIQITKMRATKHALDKHQLMVDEDGLHILGPIYG
;
A
#
# COMPACT_ATOMS: atom_id res chain seq x y z
N MET A 1 10.60 6.15 19.92
CA MET A 1 9.59 5.82 18.88
C MET A 1 10.05 4.73 17.91
N ARG A 2 11.20 4.87 17.20
CA ARG A 2 11.68 3.85 16.23
C ARG A 2 11.88 2.44 16.82
N LYS A 3 12.40 2.33 18.05
CA LYS A 3 12.61 1.04 18.74
C LYS A 3 11.30 0.28 18.98
N ASN A 4 10.24 0.96 19.39
CA ASN A 4 8.96 0.33 19.71
C ASN A 4 8.29 -0.21 18.43
N ILE A 5 8.35 0.55 17.33
CA ILE A 5 7.82 0.10 16.03
C ILE A 5 8.63 -1.11 15.54
N TYR A 6 9.96 -1.07 15.61
CA TYR A 6 10.78 -2.23 15.28
C TYR A 6 10.39 -3.47 16.11
N GLN A 7 10.29 -3.33 17.43
CA GLN A 7 9.90 -4.42 18.33
C GLN A 7 8.51 -4.98 18.01
N PHE A 8 7.55 -4.11 17.65
CA PHE A 8 6.22 -4.54 17.24
C PHE A 8 6.27 -5.41 15.97
N PHE A 9 6.95 -4.95 14.92
CA PHE A 9 7.11 -5.73 13.68
C PHE A 9 7.90 -7.02 13.90
N SER A 10 8.96 -6.98 14.71
CA SER A 10 9.73 -8.18 15.06
C SER A 10 8.85 -9.19 15.78
N LYS A 11 8.04 -8.77 16.75
CA LYS A 11 7.16 -9.68 17.50
C LYS A 11 6.14 -10.39 16.59
N LEU A 12 5.51 -9.67 15.67
CA LEU A 12 4.61 -10.27 14.68
C LEU A 12 5.31 -11.35 13.83
N ARG A 13 6.56 -11.10 13.45
CA ARG A 13 7.40 -12.02 12.66
C ARG A 13 7.83 -13.23 13.49
N ASP A 14 8.30 -13.00 14.72
CA ASP A 14 8.77 -14.04 15.63
C ASP A 14 7.64 -15.00 16.02
N ASP A 15 6.39 -14.50 16.06
CA ASP A 15 5.19 -15.29 16.29
C ASP A 15 4.63 -15.97 15.02
N GLY A 16 5.28 -15.76 13.86
CA GLY A 16 4.88 -16.38 12.59
C GLY A 16 3.57 -15.87 12.00
N LEU A 17 3.13 -14.65 12.35
CA LEU A 17 1.84 -14.11 11.94
C LEU A 17 1.91 -13.42 10.56
N THR A 18 0.95 -13.70 9.70
CA THR A 18 0.71 -12.89 8.49
C THR A 18 -0.13 -11.68 8.89
N SER A 19 0.46 -10.49 8.86
CA SER A 19 -0.15 -9.28 9.40
C SER A 19 -0.33 -8.20 8.33
N PHE A 20 -1.52 -7.59 8.28
CA PHE A 20 -1.75 -6.35 7.55
C PHE A 20 -1.80 -5.17 8.53
N LEU A 21 -1.05 -4.12 8.24
CA LEU A 21 -1.01 -2.90 9.04
C LEU A 21 -1.58 -1.76 8.23
N ILE A 22 -2.60 -1.10 8.77
CA ILE A 22 -3.28 0.03 8.13
C ILE A 22 -2.68 1.33 8.66
N ARG A 23 -2.36 2.24 7.74
CA ARG A 23 -1.86 3.57 8.06
C ARG A 23 -2.52 4.59 7.15
N GLU A 24 -2.98 5.68 7.73
CA GLU A 24 -3.40 6.85 6.97
C GLU A 24 -2.18 7.68 6.52
N ALA A 25 -2.20 8.12 5.27
CA ALA A 25 -1.18 8.99 4.70
C ALA A 25 -1.86 10.20 4.04
N PRO A 26 -1.44 11.44 4.34
CA PRO A 26 -1.95 12.59 3.63
C PRO A 26 -1.54 12.52 2.16
N ARG A 27 -2.40 13.03 1.27
CA ARG A 27 -2.15 13.00 -0.19
C ARG A 27 -0.81 13.62 -0.59
N SER A 28 -0.34 14.63 0.14
CA SER A 28 0.97 15.25 -0.07
C SER A 28 2.14 14.31 0.20
N GLU A 29 2.02 13.37 1.14
CA GLU A 29 3.07 12.39 1.44
C GLU A 29 3.19 11.35 0.33
N ILE A 30 2.03 10.89 -0.18
CA ILE A 30 1.93 9.96 -1.31
C ILE A 30 2.54 10.59 -2.57
N LEU A 31 2.15 11.83 -2.89
CA LEU A 31 2.64 12.53 -4.09
C LEU A 31 4.15 12.78 -4.08
N VAL A 32 4.75 13.01 -2.91
CA VAL A 32 6.19 13.26 -2.77
C VAL A 32 6.97 11.95 -2.60
N ASN A 33 6.31 10.78 -2.66
CA ASN A 33 6.90 9.48 -2.33
C ASN A 33 7.74 9.54 -1.04
N ARG A 34 7.27 10.26 -0.02
CA ARG A 34 8.01 10.39 1.24
C ARG A 34 7.91 9.08 2.01
N ILE A 35 8.85 8.18 1.73
CA ILE A 35 9.01 6.91 2.42
C ILE A 35 9.36 7.19 3.89
N ARG A 36 8.39 7.01 4.79
CA ARG A 36 8.63 7.08 6.24
C ARG A 36 9.32 5.81 6.74
N HIS A 37 9.88 5.89 7.95
CA HIS A 37 10.68 4.81 8.54
C HIS A 37 9.95 3.47 8.63
N GLU A 38 8.61 3.45 8.77
CA GLU A 38 7.85 2.20 8.85
C GLU A 38 7.92 1.37 7.56
N HIS A 39 8.08 2.02 6.39
CA HIS A 39 8.17 1.35 5.09
C HIS A 39 9.45 0.50 4.95
N PHE A 40 10.50 0.81 5.72
CA PHE A 40 11.73 0.02 5.75
C PHE A 40 11.58 -1.28 6.56
N LEU A 41 10.64 -1.31 7.51
CA LEU A 41 10.41 -2.45 8.39
C LEU A 41 9.47 -3.49 7.77
N ALA A 42 8.45 -3.04 7.05
CA ALA A 42 7.51 -3.93 6.37
C ALA A 42 8.18 -4.72 5.22
N ASP A 43 7.77 -5.98 5.03
CA ASP A 43 8.23 -6.79 3.90
C ASP A 43 7.51 -6.44 2.60
N GLY A 44 6.25 -6.01 2.70
CA GLY A 44 5.45 -5.49 1.63
C GLY A 44 4.85 -4.13 1.96
N VAL A 45 4.63 -3.30 0.95
CA VAL A 45 3.88 -2.04 1.06
C VAL A 45 2.86 -1.99 -0.07
N ILE A 46 1.60 -1.92 0.30
CA ILE A 46 0.47 -1.73 -0.60
C ILE A 46 -0.04 -0.31 -0.37
N GLU A 47 -0.08 0.48 -1.43
CA GLU A 47 -0.61 1.83 -1.43
C GLU A 47 -2.01 1.84 -2.01
N LEU A 48 -2.91 2.55 -1.34
CA LEU A 48 -4.25 2.88 -1.82
C LEU A 48 -4.34 4.39 -1.99
N GLY A 49 -4.88 4.85 -3.11
CA GLY A 49 -4.98 6.28 -3.37
C GLY A 49 -6.05 6.62 -4.38
N VAL A 50 -6.12 7.92 -4.71
CA VAL A 50 -7.03 8.46 -5.71
C VAL A 50 -6.26 9.20 -6.80
N ILE A 51 -6.69 9.04 -8.04
CA ILE A 51 -6.23 9.79 -9.19
C ILE A 51 -7.41 10.64 -9.68
N GLU A 52 -7.20 11.95 -9.73
CA GLU A 52 -8.12 12.90 -10.33
C GLU A 52 -7.72 13.11 -11.80
N GLY A 53 -8.68 12.94 -12.70
CA GLY A 53 -8.48 13.21 -14.12
C GLY A 53 -9.72 13.83 -14.74
N LYS A 54 -9.66 14.11 -16.05
CA LYS A 54 -10.77 14.72 -16.80
C LYS A 54 -12.08 13.92 -16.72
N GLY A 55 -12.00 12.60 -16.51
CA GLY A 55 -13.15 11.69 -16.40
C GLY A 55 -13.62 11.42 -14.96
N GLY A 56 -13.17 12.21 -13.97
CA GLY A 56 -13.55 12.05 -12.57
C GLY A 56 -12.44 11.46 -11.70
N ILE A 57 -12.85 10.96 -10.53
CA ILE A 57 -11.95 10.43 -9.51
C ILE A 57 -11.94 8.90 -9.60
N LYS A 58 -10.76 8.32 -9.78
CA LYS A 58 -10.54 6.86 -9.73
C LYS A 58 -9.75 6.49 -8.49
N ARG A 59 -10.15 5.42 -7.80
CA ARG A 59 -9.32 4.80 -6.75
C ARG A 59 -8.32 3.85 -7.40
N TYR A 60 -7.14 3.72 -6.82
CA TYR A 60 -6.14 2.76 -7.26
C TYR A 60 -5.56 1.96 -6.09
N ILE A 61 -5.02 0.79 -6.44
CA ILE A 61 -4.15 -0.02 -5.61
C ILE A 61 -2.81 -0.22 -6.32
N GLN A 62 -1.70 -0.12 -5.57
CA GLN A 62 -0.36 -0.33 -6.10
C GLN A 62 0.51 -1.06 -5.07
N ILE A 63 1.28 -2.05 -5.51
CA ILE A 63 2.34 -2.64 -4.69
C ILE A 63 3.61 -1.84 -4.94
N THR A 64 4.05 -1.07 -3.95
CA THR A 64 5.26 -0.24 -4.07
C THR A 64 6.51 -1.00 -3.64
N LYS A 65 6.34 -2.07 -2.86
CA LYS A 65 7.40 -2.96 -2.40
C LYS A 65 6.82 -4.33 -2.09
N MET A 66 7.51 -5.39 -2.51
CA MET A 66 7.32 -6.74 -1.95
C MET A 66 8.68 -7.45 -1.94
N ARG A 67 9.22 -7.76 -0.76
CA ARG A 67 10.48 -8.49 -0.64
C ARG A 67 10.31 -9.94 -1.08
N ALA A 68 11.37 -10.50 -1.68
CA ALA A 68 11.49 -11.90 -2.06
C ALA A 68 10.48 -12.40 -3.13
N THR A 69 9.71 -11.52 -3.77
CA THR A 69 8.81 -11.91 -4.87
C THR A 69 8.66 -10.80 -5.90
N LYS A 70 8.31 -11.18 -7.13
CA LYS A 70 7.93 -10.23 -8.18
C LYS A 70 6.48 -9.78 -7.94
N HIS A 71 6.19 -8.53 -8.28
CA HIS A 71 4.85 -7.97 -8.20
C HIS A 71 4.61 -7.01 -9.37
N ALA A 72 3.34 -6.75 -9.67
CA ALA A 72 2.98 -5.73 -10.64
C ALA A 72 3.44 -4.34 -10.15
N LEU A 73 3.96 -3.53 -11.06
CA LEU A 73 4.45 -2.18 -10.76
C LEU A 73 3.38 -1.11 -11.02
N ASP A 74 2.40 -1.43 -11.86
CA ASP A 74 1.36 -0.49 -12.29
C ASP A 74 0.34 -0.20 -11.19
N LYS A 75 -0.23 1.01 -11.26
CA LYS A 75 -1.46 1.33 -10.52
C LYS A 75 -2.62 0.63 -11.20
N HIS A 76 -3.32 -0.21 -10.44
CA HIS A 76 -4.52 -0.91 -10.89
C HIS A 76 -5.76 -0.19 -10.37
N GLN A 77 -6.82 -0.10 -11.17
CA GLN A 77 -8.06 0.56 -10.74
C GLN A 77 -8.75 -0.31 -9.67
N LEU A 78 -9.13 0.34 -8.56
CA LEU A 78 -9.87 -0.29 -7.48
C LEU A 78 -11.33 0.17 -7.52
N MET A 79 -12.27 -0.76 -7.64
CA MET A 79 -13.70 -0.51 -7.46
C MET A 79 -14.18 -1.11 -6.14
N VAL A 80 -15.19 -0.47 -5.55
CA VAL A 80 -15.84 -0.93 -4.33
C VAL A 80 -17.33 -0.90 -4.58
N ASP A 81 -17.98 -2.04 -4.41
CA ASP A 81 -19.44 -2.19 -4.52
C ASP A 81 -19.96 -3.11 -3.40
N GLU A 82 -21.20 -3.58 -3.54
CA GLU A 82 -21.88 -4.42 -2.56
C GLU A 82 -21.18 -5.79 -2.36
N ASP A 83 -20.42 -6.27 -3.36
CA ASP A 83 -19.68 -7.52 -3.30
C ASP A 83 -18.25 -7.34 -2.77
N GLY A 84 -17.83 -6.10 -2.51
CA GLY A 84 -16.55 -5.77 -1.88
C GLY A 84 -15.54 -5.10 -2.81
N LEU A 85 -14.27 -5.48 -2.70
CA LEU A 85 -13.15 -4.85 -3.40
C LEU A 85 -12.84 -5.58 -4.71
N HIS A 86 -12.86 -4.85 -5.82
CA HIS A 86 -12.54 -5.37 -7.15
C HIS A 86 -11.32 -4.66 -7.73
N ILE A 87 -10.31 -5.45 -8.10
CA ILE A 87 -9.10 -4.94 -8.77
C ILE A 87 -9.28 -5.16 -10.27
N LEU A 88 -9.35 -4.05 -11.01
CA LEU A 88 -9.39 -4.03 -12.47
C LEU A 88 -7.97 -3.91 -13.05
N GLY A 89 -7.87 -3.75 -14.36
CA GLY A 89 -6.60 -3.61 -15.07
C GLY A 89 -5.79 -2.33 -14.72
N PRO A 90 -4.58 -2.22 -15.29
CA PRO A 90 -3.74 -1.04 -15.17
C PRO A 90 -4.46 0.24 -15.61
N ILE A 91 -4.26 1.33 -14.88
CA ILE A 91 -4.92 2.61 -15.18
C ILE A 91 -4.35 3.29 -16.43
N TYR A 92 -3.08 3.04 -16.73
CA TYR A 92 -2.35 3.66 -17.85
C TYR A 92 -1.98 2.66 -18.95
N GLY A 93 -2.47 1.42 -18.85
CA GLY A 93 -2.22 0.36 -19.81
C GLY A 93 -3.22 0.33 -20.95
#